data_AF-A0A8J7CUV0-F1
#
_entry.id   AF-A0A8J7CUV0-F1
#
_cell.length_a   1.000
_cell.length_b   1.000
_cell.length_c   1.000
_cell.angle_alpha   90.00
_cell.angle_beta   90.00
_cell.angle_gamma   90.00
#
_symmetry.space_group_name_H-M   'P 1'
#
loop_
_entity.id
_entity.type
_entity.pdbx_description
1 polymer ?
#
loop_
_entity_poly.entity_id
_entity_poly.type
_entity_poly.pdbx_seq_one_letter_code
_entity_poly.pdbx_strand_id
1 'polypeptide(L)'
;MSRKRLGSIDRDTIREMREGAEKSAAERRDMAAGMAPPIGKVAGSAAAQVEEEIRKLRRENSGLRADSETLAGARDDGRVVELVPLERIDLHALARDRRMLDRDGEAWAELKGSIAARGQQVPVELGPEADGSWRLISGYRRVSVLRELYEETGDPKFSQVRALIRSRRETLGDMLAMIEENEIRQDVSFYERGRICCLAAEQGICDGIEEAIQALFPNSSRNRRYKIRNFTVIHAVFGPYLDYPEAIGERLGARLAQAVKDGREAELIAVLSDRDAKFPGPAEELAVLEAFVAGRGAFGAARPDRPAPLVADWQGQGVSIRASARDGKLVLTLEGCADLDEAGLRAMLERVGSSLQES
;
A
#
# COMPACT_ATOMS: atom_id res chain seq x y z
N MET A 1 -12.95 59.34 -70.21
CA MET A 1 -11.83 58.64 -70.90
C MET A 1 -11.16 57.73 -69.87
N SER A 2 -11.21 56.43 -70.12
CA SER A 2 -11.03 55.34 -69.16
C SER A 2 -9.58 55.13 -68.69
N ARG A 3 -9.37 54.86 -67.39
CA ARG A 3 -8.09 54.48 -66.78
C ARG A 3 -7.69 53.07 -67.27
N LYS A 4 -6.62 52.99 -68.04
CA LYS A 4 -6.01 51.73 -68.53
C LYS A 4 -5.31 51.03 -67.36
N ARG A 5 -5.81 49.85 -66.96
CA ARG A 5 -5.21 49.00 -65.91
C ARG A 5 -3.81 48.53 -66.36
N LEU A 6 -2.79 48.69 -65.52
CA LEU A 6 -1.50 48.01 -65.68
C LEU A 6 -1.73 46.50 -65.51
N GLY A 7 -1.23 45.70 -66.45
CA GLY A 7 -1.34 44.25 -66.42
C GLY A 7 -0.63 43.65 -65.20
N SER A 8 -1.25 42.67 -64.58
CA SER A 8 -0.66 41.86 -63.52
C SER A 8 0.53 41.09 -64.07
N ILE A 9 1.71 41.27 -63.47
CA ILE A 9 2.88 40.42 -63.76
C ILE A 9 2.52 38.99 -63.33
N ASP A 10 2.64 38.05 -64.26
CA ASP A 10 2.29 36.65 -64.03
C ASP A 10 3.29 35.99 -63.07
N ARG A 11 2.80 35.04 -62.27
CA ARG A 11 3.56 34.39 -61.20
C ARG A 11 4.73 33.58 -61.76
N ASP A 12 4.57 33.05 -62.97
CA ASP A 12 5.60 32.30 -63.69
C ASP A 12 6.73 33.22 -64.18
N THR A 13 6.42 34.45 -64.61
CA THR A 13 7.44 35.44 -64.99
C THR A 13 8.29 35.86 -63.79
N ILE A 14 7.68 36.02 -62.61
CA ILE A 14 8.42 36.33 -61.36
C ILE A 14 9.34 35.17 -60.98
N ARG A 15 8.90 33.93 -61.19
CA ARG A 15 9.71 32.73 -60.93
C ARG A 15 10.91 32.64 -61.87
N GLU A 16 10.71 32.82 -63.17
CA GLU A 16 11.80 32.82 -64.16
C GLU A 16 12.82 33.93 -63.91
N MET A 17 12.36 35.14 -63.55
CA MET A 17 13.25 36.25 -63.19
C MET A 17 14.06 35.95 -61.93
N ARG A 18 13.45 35.26 -60.94
CA ARG A 18 14.14 34.84 -59.72
C ARG A 18 15.17 33.75 -59.98
N GLU A 19 14.83 32.74 -60.79
CA GLU A 19 15.74 31.67 -61.20
C GLU A 19 16.92 32.23 -62.01
N GLY A 20 16.66 33.18 -62.93
CA GLY A 20 17.71 33.89 -63.68
C GLY A 20 18.61 34.78 -62.80
N ALA A 21 18.03 35.44 -61.80
CA ALA A 21 18.77 36.24 -60.83
C ALA A 21 19.62 35.37 -59.88
N GLU A 22 19.10 34.23 -59.43
CA GLU A 22 19.82 33.26 -58.61
C GLU A 22 20.98 32.63 -59.39
N LYS A 23 20.77 32.29 -60.67
CA LYS A 23 21.83 31.78 -61.55
C LYS A 23 22.93 32.83 -61.80
N SER A 24 22.54 34.07 -62.08
CA SER A 24 23.49 35.19 -62.24
C SER A 24 24.26 35.50 -60.95
N ALA A 25 23.62 35.35 -59.80
CA ALA A 25 24.25 35.54 -58.49
C ALA A 25 25.25 34.41 -58.18
N ALA A 26 24.95 33.17 -58.56
CA ALA A 26 25.86 32.04 -58.45
C ALA A 26 27.11 32.25 -59.33
N GLU A 27 26.93 32.65 -60.58
CA GLU A 27 28.04 32.93 -61.51
C GLU A 27 28.96 34.06 -61.01
N ARG A 28 28.40 35.13 -60.42
CA ARG A 28 29.20 36.21 -59.82
C ARG A 28 29.98 35.76 -58.58
N ARG A 29 29.42 34.85 -57.77
CA ARG A 29 30.12 34.28 -56.60
C ARG A 29 31.30 33.41 -57.03
N ASP A 30 31.13 32.59 -58.06
CA ASP A 30 32.20 31.76 -58.61
C ASP A 30 33.33 32.61 -59.20
N MET A 31 32.98 33.68 -59.93
CA MET A 31 33.98 34.59 -60.50
C MET A 31 34.77 35.36 -59.42
N ALA A 32 34.09 35.80 -58.36
CA ALA A 32 34.72 36.45 -57.21
C ALA A 32 35.62 35.49 -56.41
N ALA A 33 35.23 34.22 -56.26
CA ALA A 33 36.08 33.19 -55.68
C ALA A 33 37.32 32.92 -56.54
N GLY A 34 37.21 32.99 -57.87
CA GLY A 34 38.32 32.90 -58.81
C GLY A 34 39.36 34.03 -58.67
N MET A 35 38.90 35.27 -58.43
CA MET A 35 39.74 36.48 -58.34
C MET A 35 40.29 36.80 -56.93
N ALA A 36 39.90 36.07 -55.90
CA ALA A 36 40.40 36.31 -54.55
C ALA A 36 41.92 36.07 -54.46
N PRO A 37 42.69 36.99 -53.83
CA PRO A 37 44.12 36.81 -53.63
C PRO A 37 44.42 35.55 -52.80
N PRO A 38 45.60 34.93 -52.93
CA PRO A 38 45.91 33.64 -52.32
C PRO A 38 45.60 33.56 -50.81
N ILE A 39 45.87 34.63 -50.07
CA ILE A 39 45.58 34.72 -48.62
C ILE A 39 44.06 34.73 -48.35
N GLY A 40 43.27 35.39 -49.19
CA GLY A 40 41.80 35.41 -49.07
C GLY A 40 41.16 34.04 -49.36
N LYS A 41 41.74 33.27 -50.29
CA LYS A 41 41.33 31.88 -50.56
C LYS A 41 41.63 30.95 -49.39
N VAL A 42 42.85 31.04 -48.83
CA VAL A 42 43.27 30.24 -47.67
C VAL A 42 42.48 30.61 -46.41
N ALA A 43 42.22 31.90 -46.17
CA ALA A 43 41.40 32.36 -45.06
C ALA A 43 39.93 31.92 -45.20
N GLY A 44 39.37 31.98 -46.42
CA GLY A 44 38.02 31.49 -46.72
C GLY A 44 37.88 29.98 -46.54
N SER A 45 38.86 29.19 -47.00
CA SER A 45 38.87 27.74 -46.78
C SER A 45 39.04 27.37 -45.31
N ALA A 46 39.88 28.10 -44.57
CA ALA A 46 40.06 27.88 -43.13
C ALA A 46 38.79 28.22 -42.35
N ALA A 47 38.11 29.32 -42.68
CA ALA A 47 36.83 29.68 -42.08
C ALA A 47 35.73 28.64 -42.37
N ALA A 48 35.68 28.12 -43.61
CA ALA A 48 34.73 27.07 -43.98
C ALA A 48 34.98 25.75 -43.22
N GLN A 49 36.25 25.35 -43.04
CA GLN A 49 36.64 24.18 -42.24
C GLN A 49 36.25 24.35 -40.77
N VAL A 50 36.53 25.52 -40.19
CA VAL A 50 36.15 25.84 -38.80
C VAL A 50 34.63 25.83 -38.63
N GLU A 51 33.86 26.39 -39.58
CA GLU A 51 32.40 26.32 -39.54
C GLU A 51 31.85 24.89 -39.61
N GLU A 52 32.43 24.05 -40.47
CA GLU A 52 32.06 22.65 -40.60
C GLU A 52 32.35 21.88 -39.29
N GLU A 53 33.51 22.11 -38.70
CA GLU A 53 33.92 21.51 -37.43
C GLU A 53 33.02 21.99 -36.27
N ILE A 54 32.68 23.27 -36.20
CA ILE A 54 31.69 23.80 -35.24
C ILE A 54 30.31 23.15 -35.44
N ARG A 55 29.86 22.98 -36.69
CA ARG A 55 28.58 22.29 -36.98
C ARG A 55 28.63 20.81 -36.59
N LYS A 56 29.78 20.15 -36.73
CA LYS A 56 29.99 18.76 -36.28
C LYS A 56 29.92 18.67 -34.76
N LEU A 57 30.70 19.49 -34.06
CA LEU A 57 30.74 19.55 -32.59
C LEU A 57 29.38 19.88 -31.98
N ARG A 58 28.58 20.75 -32.62
CA ARG A 58 27.22 21.04 -32.17
C ARG A 58 26.29 19.84 -32.30
N ARG A 59 26.37 19.10 -33.43
CA ARG A 59 25.58 17.88 -33.65
C ARG A 59 25.95 16.78 -32.65
N GLU A 60 27.24 16.58 -32.41
CA GLU A 60 27.75 15.65 -31.41
C GLU A 60 27.26 16.02 -30.01
N ASN A 61 27.39 17.30 -29.61
CA ASN A 61 26.90 17.77 -28.32
C ASN A 61 25.38 17.62 -28.16
N SER A 62 24.59 17.90 -29.20
CA SER A 62 23.14 17.69 -29.14
C SER A 62 22.78 16.22 -29.00
N GLY A 63 23.50 15.32 -29.69
CA GLY A 63 23.33 13.88 -29.55
C GLY A 63 23.65 13.40 -28.13
N LEU A 64 24.81 13.80 -27.59
CA LEU A 64 25.21 13.46 -26.22
C LEU A 64 24.22 13.95 -25.17
N ARG A 65 23.63 15.14 -25.36
CA ARG A 65 22.58 15.65 -24.47
C ARG A 65 21.31 14.82 -24.55
N ALA A 66 20.83 14.50 -25.75
CA ALA A 66 19.65 13.66 -25.94
C ALA A 66 19.84 12.25 -25.37
N ASP A 67 21.02 11.66 -25.55
CA ASP A 67 21.37 10.37 -24.97
C ASP A 67 21.43 10.44 -23.43
N SER A 68 22.00 11.52 -22.88
CA SER A 68 22.04 11.75 -21.44
C SER A 68 20.65 11.93 -20.83
N GLU A 69 19.75 12.66 -21.50
CA GLU A 69 18.35 12.82 -21.10
C GLU A 69 17.59 11.50 -21.18
N THR A 70 17.83 10.71 -22.22
CA THR A 70 17.23 9.37 -22.39
C THR A 70 17.69 8.42 -21.29
N LEU A 71 18.99 8.42 -20.97
CA LEU A 71 19.54 7.60 -19.89
C LEU A 71 19.03 8.05 -18.51
N ALA A 72 18.92 9.36 -18.29
CA ALA A 72 18.34 9.90 -17.06
C ALA A 72 16.87 9.49 -16.91
N GLY A 73 16.06 9.64 -17.96
CA GLY A 73 14.67 9.17 -17.97
C GLY A 73 14.55 7.66 -17.78
N ALA A 74 15.42 6.86 -18.42
CA ALA A 74 15.44 5.41 -18.23
C ALA A 74 15.82 4.99 -16.79
N ARG A 75 16.69 5.77 -16.12
CA ARG A 75 17.00 5.57 -14.70
C ARG A 75 15.81 5.90 -13.82
N ASP A 76 15.19 7.07 -14.03
CA ASP A 76 14.04 7.53 -13.23
C ASP A 76 12.82 6.60 -13.38
N ASP A 77 12.61 6.06 -14.59
CA ASP A 77 11.57 5.08 -14.92
C ASP A 77 11.88 3.66 -14.38
N GLY A 78 13.02 3.46 -13.70
CA GLY A 78 13.47 2.16 -13.21
C GLY A 78 13.69 1.12 -14.31
N ARG A 79 14.15 1.54 -15.49
CA ARG A 79 14.51 0.67 -16.63
C ARG A 79 15.99 0.31 -16.67
N VAL A 80 16.78 0.88 -15.78
CA VAL A 80 18.23 0.62 -15.64
C VAL A 80 18.48 -0.18 -14.35
N VAL A 81 19.17 -1.30 -14.49
CA VAL A 81 19.65 -2.09 -13.35
C VAL A 81 20.99 -1.52 -12.89
N GLU A 82 21.05 -1.06 -11.64
CA GLU A 82 22.26 -0.56 -11.00
C GLU A 82 22.79 -1.55 -9.96
N LEU A 83 24.10 -1.52 -9.72
CA LEU A 83 24.72 -2.28 -8.64
C LEU A 83 24.86 -1.37 -7.41
N VAL A 84 24.16 -1.73 -6.35
CA VAL A 84 24.11 -0.95 -5.11
C VAL A 84 24.80 -1.71 -3.97
N PRO A 85 25.77 -1.11 -3.27
CA PRO A 85 26.39 -1.71 -2.09
C PRO A 85 25.35 -2.02 -1.02
N LEU A 86 25.38 -3.24 -0.46
CA LEU A 86 24.44 -3.67 0.56
C LEU A 86 24.47 -2.73 1.78
N GLU A 87 25.65 -2.23 2.16
CA GLU A 87 25.84 -1.29 3.28
C GLU A 87 25.04 0.01 3.14
N ARG A 88 24.73 0.42 1.90
CA ARG A 88 23.95 1.64 1.62
C ARG A 88 22.45 1.41 1.63
N ILE A 89 21.98 0.17 1.86
CA ILE A 89 20.57 -0.18 1.81
C ILE A 89 19.99 -0.21 3.22
N ASP A 90 19.08 0.71 3.48
CA ASP A 90 18.27 0.71 4.68
C ASP A 90 17.17 -0.37 4.59
N LEU A 91 17.28 -1.37 5.46
CA LEU A 91 16.33 -2.46 5.63
C LEU A 91 15.21 -2.13 6.62
N HIS A 92 15.22 -0.96 7.26
CA HIS A 92 14.23 -0.55 8.26
C HIS A 92 12.88 -0.13 7.65
N ALA A 93 12.82 0.16 6.35
CA ALA A 93 11.62 0.66 5.69
C ALA A 93 10.51 -0.39 5.43
N LEU A 94 10.81 -1.69 5.38
CA LEU A 94 9.82 -2.75 5.16
C LEU A 94 9.51 -3.50 6.44
N ALA A 95 8.73 -2.87 7.32
CA ALA A 95 8.23 -3.50 8.54
C ALA A 95 7.41 -4.79 8.26
N ARG A 96 6.79 -4.90 7.07
CA ARG A 96 5.95 -6.03 6.63
C ARG A 96 6.78 -7.29 6.30
N ASP A 97 7.81 -7.16 5.44
CA ASP A 97 8.60 -8.31 4.96
C ASP A 97 9.54 -8.89 6.03
N ARG A 98 9.98 -8.07 7.00
CA ARG A 98 10.77 -8.52 8.15
C ARG A 98 10.02 -9.56 9.00
N ARG A 99 8.68 -9.49 9.01
CA ARG A 99 7.79 -10.29 9.86
C ARG A 99 7.37 -11.63 9.24
N MET A 100 7.79 -11.91 8.00
CA MET A 100 7.43 -13.13 7.24
C MET A 100 8.64 -14.00 6.86
N LEU A 101 9.83 -13.71 7.42
CA LEU A 101 11.04 -14.49 7.19
C LEU A 101 11.04 -15.76 8.04
N ASP A 102 10.54 -16.87 7.49
CA ASP A 102 10.97 -18.18 7.92
C ASP A 102 12.37 -18.44 7.34
N ARG A 103 13.42 -18.06 8.09
CA ARG A 103 14.82 -18.23 7.69
C ARG A 103 15.27 -19.69 7.71
N ASP A 104 14.55 -20.53 8.45
CA ASP A 104 14.87 -21.95 8.61
C ASP A 104 14.04 -22.84 7.67
N GLY A 105 13.13 -22.25 6.88
CA GLY A 105 12.27 -22.96 5.93
C GLY A 105 12.97 -23.37 4.63
N GLU A 106 12.48 -24.44 3.99
CA GLU A 106 13.00 -24.98 2.73
C GLU A 106 13.11 -23.92 1.62
N ALA A 107 12.10 -23.05 1.49
CA ALA A 107 12.09 -21.99 0.49
C ALA A 107 13.21 -20.95 0.68
N TRP A 108 13.73 -20.77 1.91
CA TRP A 108 14.88 -19.90 2.17
C TRP A 108 16.18 -20.57 1.69
N ALA A 109 16.38 -21.83 2.06
CA ALA A 109 17.54 -22.62 1.65
C ALA A 109 17.65 -22.72 0.12
N GLU A 110 16.52 -22.94 -0.58
CA GLU A 110 16.47 -22.95 -2.04
C GLU A 110 16.89 -21.61 -2.66
N LEU A 111 16.36 -20.49 -2.12
CA LEU A 111 16.72 -19.15 -2.60
C LEU A 111 18.21 -18.87 -2.40
N LYS A 112 18.75 -19.21 -1.22
CA LYS A 112 20.17 -19.08 -0.90
C LYS A 112 21.04 -19.91 -1.82
N GLY A 113 20.70 -21.19 -2.04
CA GLY A 113 21.41 -22.06 -2.97
C GLY A 113 21.37 -21.56 -4.42
N SER A 114 20.21 -21.06 -4.87
CA SER A 114 20.04 -20.48 -6.21
C SER A 114 20.93 -19.25 -6.42
N ILE A 115 20.93 -18.31 -5.46
CA ILE A 115 21.75 -17.10 -5.51
C ILE A 115 23.25 -17.44 -5.41
N ALA A 116 23.63 -18.40 -4.57
CA ALA A 116 25.02 -18.84 -4.47
C ALA A 116 25.54 -19.44 -5.79
N ALA A 117 24.71 -20.24 -6.47
CA ALA A 117 25.10 -20.93 -7.70
C ALA A 117 25.07 -20.06 -8.96
N ARG A 118 24.06 -19.18 -9.10
CA ARG A 118 23.80 -18.41 -10.34
C ARG A 118 23.80 -16.90 -10.17
N GLY A 119 24.00 -16.41 -8.95
CA GLY A 119 23.87 -14.99 -8.61
C GLY A 119 22.43 -14.51 -8.63
N GLN A 120 22.25 -13.21 -8.38
CA GLN A 120 20.94 -12.57 -8.41
C GLN A 120 20.43 -12.41 -9.86
N GLN A 121 19.38 -13.14 -10.20
CA GLN A 121 18.76 -13.06 -11.53
C GLN A 121 17.70 -11.95 -11.64
N VAL A 122 16.94 -11.73 -10.57
CA VAL A 122 15.85 -10.74 -10.52
C VAL A 122 16.29 -9.54 -9.68
N PRO A 123 16.26 -8.31 -10.21
CA PRO A 123 16.65 -7.12 -9.45
C PRO A 123 15.68 -6.84 -8.30
N VAL A 124 16.15 -6.13 -7.28
CA VAL A 124 15.32 -5.54 -6.21
C VAL A 124 14.88 -4.14 -6.62
N GLU A 125 13.97 -3.52 -5.87
CA GLU A 125 13.60 -2.13 -6.11
C GLU A 125 14.02 -1.26 -4.92
N LEU A 126 14.67 -0.14 -5.23
CA LEU A 126 15.19 0.80 -4.24
C LEU A 126 14.67 2.20 -4.51
N GLY A 127 14.39 2.95 -3.44
CA GLY A 127 14.07 4.38 -3.50
C GLY A 127 15.16 5.21 -2.82
N PRO A 128 15.46 6.43 -3.30
CA PRO A 128 16.47 7.28 -2.68
C PRO A 128 15.97 7.85 -1.34
N GLU A 129 16.87 7.90 -0.35
CA GLU A 129 16.66 8.59 0.92
C GLU A 129 17.41 9.92 1.00
N ALA A 130 16.97 10.78 1.93
CA ALA A 130 17.51 12.14 2.09
C ALA A 130 18.98 12.18 2.53
N ASP A 131 19.45 11.12 3.20
CA ASP A 131 20.83 10.94 3.66
C ASP A 131 21.75 10.31 2.60
N GLY A 132 21.23 10.03 1.40
CA GLY A 132 21.95 9.36 0.31
C GLY A 132 22.04 7.84 0.44
N SER A 133 21.36 7.25 1.43
CA SER A 133 21.10 5.82 1.49
C SER A 133 19.95 5.42 0.57
N TRP A 134 19.76 4.11 0.42
CA TRP A 134 18.69 3.53 -0.40
C TRP A 134 17.69 2.82 0.49
N ARG A 135 16.43 3.25 0.42
CA ARG A 135 15.32 2.52 1.03
C ARG A 135 14.94 1.34 0.15
N LEU A 136 14.80 0.17 0.74
CA LEU A 136 14.25 -1.00 0.04
C LEU A 136 12.73 -0.86 -0.17
N ILE A 137 12.29 -0.99 -1.42
CA ILE A 137 10.87 -1.00 -1.82
C ILE A 137 10.37 -2.44 -1.95
N SER A 138 11.12 -3.29 -2.65
CA SER A 138 10.76 -4.71 -2.85
C SER A 138 12.01 -5.60 -2.93
N GLY A 139 11.87 -6.88 -2.57
CA GLY A 139 12.95 -7.87 -2.68
C GLY A 139 13.73 -8.16 -1.39
N TYR A 140 13.12 -7.96 -0.22
CA TYR A 140 13.74 -8.15 1.09
C TYR A 140 14.45 -9.49 1.30
N ARG A 141 13.82 -10.61 0.89
CA ARG A 141 14.43 -11.94 0.99
C ARG A 141 15.75 -12.03 0.22
N ARG A 142 15.85 -11.42 -0.96
CA ARG A 142 17.07 -11.43 -1.79
C ARG A 142 18.20 -10.62 -1.16
N VAL A 143 17.88 -9.41 -0.66
CA VAL A 143 18.88 -8.57 0.03
C VAL A 143 19.40 -9.27 1.28
N SER A 144 18.50 -9.90 2.04
CA SER A 144 18.85 -10.63 3.26
C SER A 144 19.75 -11.84 2.97
N VAL A 145 19.40 -12.66 1.97
CA VAL A 145 20.23 -13.79 1.52
C VAL A 145 21.61 -13.33 1.01
N LEU A 146 21.67 -12.22 0.28
CA LEU A 146 22.95 -11.66 -0.18
C LEU A 146 23.82 -11.20 0.98
N ARG A 147 23.24 -10.57 2.02
CA ARG A 147 23.96 -10.21 3.25
C ARG A 147 24.49 -11.46 3.96
N GLU A 148 23.66 -12.47 4.13
CA GLU A 148 24.04 -13.74 4.78
C GLU A 148 25.16 -14.45 4.01
N LEU A 149 25.05 -14.54 2.69
CA LEU A 149 26.12 -15.11 1.84
C LEU A 149 27.42 -14.29 1.91
N TYR A 150 27.33 -12.96 1.97
CA TYR A 150 28.49 -12.10 2.13
C TYR A 150 29.16 -12.27 3.49
N GLU A 151 28.38 -12.36 4.56
CA GLU A 151 28.86 -12.62 5.93
C GLU A 151 29.53 -13.99 6.05
N GLU A 152 28.96 -15.03 5.42
CA GLU A 152 29.51 -16.40 5.48
C GLU A 152 30.76 -16.60 4.63
N THR A 153 30.83 -15.97 3.46
CA THR A 153 31.87 -16.27 2.46
C THR A 153 32.91 -15.17 2.31
N GLY A 154 32.58 -13.93 2.67
CA GLY A 154 33.39 -12.74 2.39
C GLY A 154 33.55 -12.42 0.89
N ASP A 155 32.84 -13.11 -0.01
CA ASP A 155 33.01 -12.97 -1.45
C ASP A 155 32.44 -11.62 -1.94
N PRO A 156 33.26 -10.72 -2.53
CA PRO A 156 32.81 -9.42 -3.02
C PRO A 156 31.62 -9.48 -3.99
N LYS A 157 31.39 -10.60 -4.69
CA LYS A 157 30.23 -10.74 -5.58
C LYS A 157 28.88 -10.65 -4.86
N PHE A 158 28.86 -10.90 -3.55
CA PHE A 158 27.67 -10.76 -2.70
C PHE A 158 27.62 -9.43 -1.95
N SER A 159 28.61 -8.54 -2.11
CA SER A 159 28.64 -7.23 -1.43
C SER A 159 27.68 -6.19 -2.04
N GLN A 160 27.13 -6.47 -3.23
CA GLN A 160 26.26 -5.59 -3.98
C GLN A 160 24.98 -6.30 -4.42
N VAL A 161 23.89 -5.55 -4.55
CA VAL A 161 22.63 -6.01 -5.10
C VAL A 161 22.36 -5.34 -6.45
N ARG A 162 21.79 -6.09 -7.39
CA ARG A 162 21.19 -5.54 -8.61
C ARG A 162 19.84 -4.92 -8.26
N ALA A 163 19.69 -3.64 -8.51
CA ALA A 163 18.50 -2.87 -8.15
C ALA A 163 17.97 -2.04 -9.32
N LEU A 164 16.65 -1.90 -9.39
CA LEU A 164 15.97 -0.85 -10.15
C LEU A 164 15.77 0.33 -9.21
N ILE A 165 16.26 1.50 -9.62
CA ILE A 165 16.09 2.72 -8.83
C ILE A 165 14.73 3.33 -9.20
N ARG A 166 13.88 3.54 -8.20
CA ARG A 166 12.61 4.23 -8.33
C ARG A 166 12.76 5.62 -7.75
N SER A 167 12.33 6.64 -8.50
CA SER A 167 12.40 8.02 -8.02
C SER A 167 11.50 8.24 -6.78
N ARG A 168 11.81 9.27 -5.97
CA ARG A 168 11.09 9.57 -4.70
C ARG A 168 9.62 9.93 -4.88
N ARG A 169 9.15 10.07 -6.12
CA ARG A 169 7.76 10.33 -6.45
C ARG A 169 7.26 9.10 -7.18
N GLU A 170 6.52 8.26 -6.47
CA GLU A 170 5.50 7.48 -7.15
C GLU A 170 4.53 8.50 -7.70
N THR A 171 4.62 8.79 -9.00
CA THR A 171 3.57 9.57 -9.63
C THR A 171 2.27 8.78 -9.47
N LEU A 172 1.12 9.47 -9.54
CA LEU A 172 -0.17 8.78 -9.59
C LEU A 172 -0.18 7.69 -10.68
N GLY A 173 0.54 7.92 -11.79
CA GLY A 173 0.74 6.95 -12.88
C GLY A 173 1.50 5.68 -12.46
N ASP A 174 2.52 5.79 -11.61
CA ASP A 174 3.29 4.64 -11.11
C ASP A 174 2.46 3.78 -10.15
N MET A 175 1.72 4.43 -9.24
CA MET A 175 0.79 3.73 -8.35
C MET A 175 -0.31 3.02 -9.14
N LEU A 176 -0.83 3.68 -10.19
CA LEU A 176 -1.82 3.09 -11.09
C LEU A 176 -1.26 1.84 -11.79
N ALA A 177 -0.07 1.92 -12.38
CA ALA A 177 0.54 0.77 -13.06
C ALA A 177 0.76 -0.42 -12.10
N MET A 178 1.22 -0.15 -10.88
CA MET A 178 1.39 -1.17 -9.84
C MET A 178 0.06 -1.82 -9.42
N ILE A 179 -1.00 -1.02 -9.31
CA ILE A 179 -2.33 -1.52 -8.95
C ILE A 179 -2.95 -2.30 -10.11
N GLU A 180 -2.83 -1.81 -11.35
CA GLU A 180 -3.41 -2.43 -12.54
C GLU A 180 -2.84 -3.83 -12.79
N GLU A 181 -1.53 -4.02 -12.67
CA GLU A 181 -0.92 -5.35 -12.81
C GLU A 181 -1.50 -6.33 -11.77
N ASN A 182 -1.62 -5.89 -10.52
CA ASN A 182 -2.10 -6.74 -9.44
C ASN A 182 -3.63 -6.93 -9.43
N GLU A 183 -4.40 -5.98 -9.96
CA GLU A 183 -5.84 -6.08 -10.16
C GLU A 183 -6.20 -7.12 -11.21
N ILE A 184 -5.43 -7.18 -12.30
CA ILE A 184 -5.60 -8.18 -13.36
C ILE A 184 -5.38 -9.59 -12.81
N ARG A 185 -4.44 -9.74 -11.86
CA ARG A 185 -4.16 -11.02 -11.18
C ARG A 185 -5.11 -11.35 -10.02
N GLN A 186 -5.98 -10.42 -9.61
CA GLN A 186 -6.90 -10.54 -8.46
C GLN A 186 -6.24 -10.78 -7.09
N ASP A 187 -4.95 -10.50 -6.94
CA ASP A 187 -4.20 -10.85 -5.72
C ASP A 187 -4.31 -9.79 -4.60
N VAL A 188 -4.97 -8.65 -4.83
CA VAL A 188 -4.98 -7.53 -3.87
C VAL A 188 -6.23 -7.51 -3.00
N SER A 189 -6.02 -7.64 -1.68
CA SER A 189 -7.07 -7.54 -0.66
C SER A 189 -7.72 -6.14 -0.60
N PHE A 190 -8.92 -6.04 -0.01
CA PHE A 190 -9.55 -4.73 0.20
C PHE A 190 -8.79 -3.85 1.18
N TYR A 191 -8.07 -4.45 2.13
CA TYR A 191 -7.21 -3.71 3.04
C TYR A 191 -6.07 -3.02 2.31
N GLU A 192 -5.35 -3.74 1.43
CA GLU A 192 -4.26 -3.16 0.64
C GLU A 192 -4.76 -2.03 -0.28
N ARG A 193 -5.96 -2.17 -0.86
CA ARG A 193 -6.61 -1.12 -1.64
C ARG A 193 -6.95 0.12 -0.81
N GLY A 194 -7.40 -0.05 0.43
CA GLY A 194 -7.63 1.06 1.34
C GLY A 194 -6.31 1.74 1.75
N ARG A 195 -5.32 0.95 2.11
CA ARG A 195 -3.99 1.42 2.52
C ARG A 195 -3.30 2.25 1.44
N ILE A 196 -3.31 1.82 0.18
CA ILE A 196 -2.66 2.57 -0.90
C ILE A 196 -3.33 3.93 -1.13
N CYS A 197 -4.67 4.03 -0.97
CA CYS A 197 -5.36 5.33 -1.01
C CYS A 197 -4.96 6.26 0.13
N CYS A 198 -4.80 5.73 1.35
CA CYS A 198 -4.30 6.51 2.49
C CYS A 198 -2.89 7.02 2.21
N LEU A 199 -2.00 6.14 1.72
CA LEU A 199 -0.62 6.50 1.40
C LEU A 199 -0.53 7.59 0.32
N ALA A 200 -1.33 7.46 -0.75
CA ALA A 200 -1.37 8.46 -1.82
C ALA A 200 -1.82 9.84 -1.31
N ALA A 201 -2.79 9.88 -0.39
CA ALA A 201 -3.22 11.12 0.25
C ALA A 201 -2.17 11.67 1.23
N GLU A 202 -1.58 10.82 2.07
CA GLU A 202 -0.54 11.20 3.05
C GLU A 202 0.72 11.75 2.39
N GLN A 203 1.10 11.22 1.23
CA GLN A 203 2.23 11.68 0.44
C GLN A 203 1.93 12.93 -0.41
N GLY A 204 0.69 13.43 -0.39
CA GLY A 204 0.26 14.58 -1.17
C GLY A 204 0.24 14.32 -2.69
N ILE A 205 0.15 13.06 -3.10
CA ILE A 205 -0.04 12.67 -4.51
C ILE A 205 -1.49 12.93 -4.94
N CYS A 206 -2.42 12.77 -4.01
CA CYS A 206 -3.80 13.21 -4.14
C CYS A 206 -4.15 14.16 -2.99
N ASP A 207 -5.06 15.10 -3.21
CA ASP A 207 -5.47 16.10 -2.22
C ASP A 207 -6.29 15.47 -1.07
N GLY A 208 -6.77 14.23 -1.25
CA GLY A 208 -7.41 13.47 -0.20
C GLY A 208 -7.80 12.05 -0.59
N ILE A 209 -8.33 11.31 0.38
CA ILE A 209 -8.69 9.89 0.23
C ILE A 209 -9.75 9.68 -0.86
N GLU A 210 -10.76 10.55 -0.96
CA GLU A 210 -11.80 10.41 -1.98
C GLU A 210 -11.27 10.58 -3.40
N GLU A 211 -10.33 11.50 -3.58
CA GLU A 211 -9.64 11.66 -4.86
C GLU A 211 -8.75 10.45 -5.13
N ALA A 212 -7.97 9.99 -4.15
CA ALA A 212 -7.13 8.81 -4.29
C ALA A 212 -7.93 7.56 -4.69
N ILE A 213 -9.14 7.35 -4.13
CA ILE A 213 -10.01 6.23 -4.54
C ILE A 213 -10.47 6.37 -5.99
N GLN A 214 -10.79 7.59 -6.44
CA GLN A 214 -11.25 7.83 -7.82
C GLN A 214 -10.10 7.69 -8.82
N ALA A 215 -8.94 8.23 -8.44
CA ALA A 215 -7.74 8.29 -9.25
C ALA A 215 -7.09 6.91 -9.40
N LEU A 216 -6.95 6.14 -8.31
CA LEU A 216 -6.32 4.81 -8.33
C LEU A 216 -7.27 3.69 -8.77
N PHE A 217 -8.58 3.88 -8.65
CA PHE A 217 -9.59 2.89 -9.02
C PHE A 217 -10.65 3.45 -9.99
N PRO A 218 -10.24 3.97 -11.16
CA PRO A 218 -11.14 4.67 -12.09
C PRO A 218 -12.25 3.74 -12.63
N ASN A 219 -11.90 2.49 -12.92
CA ASN A 219 -12.81 1.48 -13.47
C ASN A 219 -13.63 0.72 -12.42
N SER A 220 -13.43 1.00 -11.12
CA SER A 220 -14.17 0.32 -10.06
C SER A 220 -15.63 0.78 -9.97
N SER A 221 -16.55 -0.13 -9.66
CA SER A 221 -17.96 0.23 -9.45
C SER A 221 -18.16 1.08 -8.19
N ARG A 222 -19.31 1.77 -8.09
CA ARG A 222 -19.67 2.55 -6.88
C ARG A 222 -19.66 1.69 -5.61
N ASN A 223 -20.13 0.45 -5.70
CA ASN A 223 -20.11 -0.52 -4.59
C ASN A 223 -18.67 -0.91 -4.21
N ARG A 224 -17.81 -1.17 -5.18
CA ARG A 224 -16.40 -1.51 -4.91
C ARG A 224 -15.65 -0.34 -4.28
N ARG A 225 -15.85 0.88 -4.77
CA ARG A 225 -15.31 2.10 -4.14
C ARG A 225 -15.84 2.32 -2.72
N TYR A 226 -17.11 1.99 -2.46
CA TYR A 226 -17.67 2.01 -1.10
C TYR A 226 -16.93 1.05 -0.15
N LYS A 227 -16.66 -0.18 -0.60
CA LYS A 227 -15.89 -1.15 0.18
C LYS A 227 -14.47 -0.64 0.43
N ILE A 228 -13.76 -0.14 -0.59
CA ILE A 228 -12.41 0.42 -0.43
C ILE A 228 -12.38 1.53 0.62
N ARG A 229 -13.36 2.44 0.59
CA ARG A 229 -13.50 3.51 1.60
C ARG A 229 -13.68 2.99 3.02
N ASN A 230 -14.35 1.85 3.23
CA ASN A 230 -14.41 1.28 4.58
C ASN A 230 -13.02 0.86 5.07
N PHE A 231 -12.18 0.33 4.18
CA PHE A 231 -10.83 -0.09 4.53
C PHE A 231 -9.84 1.06 4.68
N THR A 232 -10.08 2.24 4.10
CA THR A 232 -9.29 3.45 4.41
C THR A 232 -9.51 3.88 5.87
N VAL A 233 -10.75 3.83 6.36
CA VAL A 233 -11.09 4.12 7.76
C VAL A 233 -10.43 3.11 8.71
N ILE A 234 -10.51 1.81 8.38
CA ILE A 234 -9.86 0.75 9.18
C ILE A 234 -8.35 0.96 9.23
N HIS A 235 -7.71 1.23 8.08
CA HIS A 235 -6.26 1.43 8.02
C HIS A 235 -5.82 2.62 8.86
N ALA A 236 -6.50 3.76 8.73
CA ALA A 236 -6.15 4.98 9.46
C ALA A 236 -6.21 4.80 10.99
N VAL A 237 -7.14 3.98 11.49
CA VAL A 237 -7.40 3.85 12.94
C VAL A 237 -6.71 2.62 13.53
N PHE A 238 -6.85 1.47 12.88
CA PHE A 238 -6.39 0.18 13.43
C PHE A 238 -5.10 -0.32 12.77
N GLY A 239 -4.67 0.27 11.65
CA GLY A 239 -3.53 -0.22 10.87
C GLY A 239 -2.24 -0.49 11.66
N PRO A 240 -1.85 0.36 12.64
CA PRO A 240 -0.68 0.11 13.47
C PRO A 240 -0.77 -1.12 14.39
N TYR A 241 -1.99 -1.58 14.70
CA TYR A 241 -2.26 -2.64 15.68
C TYR A 241 -2.62 -3.99 15.06
N LEU A 242 -2.81 -4.04 13.73
CA LEU A 242 -3.21 -5.26 13.01
C LEU A 242 -1.97 -6.06 12.57
N ASP A 243 -2.00 -7.37 12.80
CA ASP A 243 -0.94 -8.31 12.41
C ASP A 243 -1.16 -8.91 11.01
N TYR A 244 -2.42 -9.24 10.67
CA TYR A 244 -2.88 -9.89 9.43
C TYR A 244 -4.07 -9.13 8.79
N PRO A 245 -3.94 -7.82 8.52
CA PRO A 245 -5.07 -7.01 8.06
C PRO A 245 -5.60 -7.43 6.68
N GLU A 246 -4.81 -8.13 5.86
CA GLU A 246 -5.21 -8.64 4.55
C GLU A 246 -6.22 -9.81 4.65
N ALA A 247 -6.27 -10.49 5.80
CA ALA A 247 -7.22 -11.56 6.06
C ALA A 247 -8.65 -11.03 6.35
N ILE A 248 -8.80 -9.71 6.55
CA ILE A 248 -10.09 -9.09 6.86
C ILE A 248 -10.99 -9.09 5.62
N GLY A 249 -12.01 -9.95 5.63
CA GLY A 249 -13.02 -10.02 4.59
C GLY A 249 -13.97 -8.81 4.58
N GLU A 250 -14.65 -8.59 3.46
CA GLU A 250 -15.49 -7.41 3.22
C GLU A 250 -16.58 -7.19 4.29
N ARG A 251 -17.26 -8.26 4.71
CA ARG A 251 -18.35 -8.19 5.70
C ARG A 251 -17.84 -7.72 7.06
N LEU A 252 -16.68 -8.23 7.47
CA LEU A 252 -16.05 -7.83 8.73
C LEU A 252 -15.53 -6.39 8.62
N GLY A 253 -14.87 -6.05 7.51
CA GLY A 253 -14.40 -4.69 7.25
C GLY A 253 -15.53 -3.64 7.30
N ALA A 254 -16.67 -3.91 6.68
CA ALA A 254 -17.82 -2.99 6.75
C ALA A 254 -18.30 -2.76 8.19
N ARG A 255 -18.33 -3.79 9.03
CA ARG A 255 -18.72 -3.68 10.44
C ARG A 255 -17.67 -2.98 11.30
N LEU A 256 -16.38 -3.20 11.02
CA LEU A 256 -15.29 -2.48 11.69
C LEU A 256 -15.35 -0.98 11.37
N ALA A 257 -15.49 -0.62 10.10
CA ALA A 257 -15.63 0.77 9.69
C ALA A 257 -16.87 1.44 10.30
N GLN A 258 -17.98 0.69 10.46
CA GLN A 258 -19.16 1.19 11.17
C GLN A 258 -18.88 1.39 12.67
N ALA A 259 -18.21 0.44 13.33
CA ALA A 259 -17.87 0.56 14.75
C ALA A 259 -16.99 1.79 15.05
N VAL A 260 -16.08 2.17 14.13
CA VAL A 260 -15.33 3.43 14.22
C VAL A 260 -16.25 4.64 14.12
N LYS A 261 -17.22 4.63 13.21
CA LYS A 261 -18.21 5.73 13.11
C LYS A 261 -19.08 5.84 14.36
N ASP A 262 -19.30 4.72 15.04
CA ASP A 262 -20.06 4.64 16.28
C ASP A 262 -19.20 5.01 17.51
N GLY A 263 -17.93 5.39 17.33
CA GLY A 263 -17.02 5.84 18.40
C GLY A 263 -16.45 4.71 19.27
N ARG A 264 -16.46 3.46 18.77
CA ARG A 264 -16.02 2.28 19.52
C ARG A 264 -14.57 1.88 19.29
N GLU A 265 -13.82 2.67 18.54
CA GLU A 265 -12.42 2.38 18.19
C GLU A 265 -11.51 2.22 19.40
N ALA A 266 -11.73 2.99 20.47
CA ALA A 266 -10.92 2.95 21.67
C ALA A 266 -11.00 1.59 22.38
N GLU A 267 -12.16 0.93 22.35
CA GLU A 267 -12.33 -0.41 22.95
C GLU A 267 -11.42 -1.43 22.27
N LEU A 268 -11.41 -1.44 20.93
CA LEU A 268 -10.59 -2.39 20.17
C LEU A 268 -9.10 -2.05 20.27
N ILE A 269 -8.74 -0.76 20.20
CA ILE A 269 -7.35 -0.32 20.34
C ILE A 269 -6.78 -0.76 21.69
N ALA A 270 -7.53 -0.61 22.79
CA ALA A 270 -7.09 -1.04 24.11
C ALA A 270 -6.74 -2.55 24.13
N VAL A 271 -7.60 -3.40 23.55
CA VAL A 271 -7.35 -4.84 23.51
C VAL A 271 -6.21 -5.22 22.57
N LEU A 272 -6.07 -4.53 21.42
CA LEU A 272 -5.00 -4.84 20.47
C LEU A 272 -3.63 -4.32 20.92
N SER A 273 -3.59 -3.22 21.67
CA SER A 273 -2.35 -2.57 22.14
C SER A 273 -1.75 -3.21 23.39
N ASP A 274 -2.56 -3.88 24.22
CA ASP A 274 -2.11 -4.59 25.43
C ASP A 274 -1.36 -5.91 25.15
N ARG A 275 -1.09 -6.19 23.88
CA ARG A 275 -0.48 -7.44 23.44
C ARG A 275 1.04 -7.31 23.31
N ASP A 276 1.77 -8.14 24.05
CA ASP A 276 3.24 -8.23 23.97
C ASP A 276 3.73 -9.05 22.77
N ALA A 277 2.85 -9.85 22.15
CA ALA A 277 3.19 -10.76 21.07
C ALA A 277 2.12 -10.81 19.99
N LYS A 278 2.57 -11.16 18.78
CA LYS A 278 1.72 -11.37 17.60
C LYS A 278 0.68 -12.46 17.78
N PHE A 279 -0.37 -12.40 16.96
CA PHE A 279 -1.33 -13.49 16.89
C PHE A 279 -0.63 -14.69 16.25
N PRO A 280 -0.87 -15.93 16.73
CA PRO A 280 -0.30 -17.13 16.12
C PRO A 280 -0.65 -17.29 14.64
N GLY A 281 -1.82 -16.79 14.24
CA GLY A 281 -2.27 -16.76 12.86
C GLY A 281 -3.41 -15.77 12.62
N PRO A 282 -3.88 -15.69 11.36
CA PRO A 282 -4.96 -14.79 10.99
C PRO A 282 -6.30 -15.18 11.65
N ALA A 283 -6.53 -16.45 11.95
CA ALA A 283 -7.79 -16.92 12.53
C ALA A 283 -8.01 -16.33 13.94
N GLU A 284 -6.95 -16.25 14.74
CA GLU A 284 -6.98 -15.72 16.10
C GLU A 284 -7.23 -14.20 16.11
N GLU A 285 -6.57 -13.47 15.21
CA GLU A 285 -6.84 -12.03 15.05
C GLU A 285 -8.28 -11.79 14.59
N LEU A 286 -8.72 -12.51 13.56
CA LEU A 286 -10.08 -12.41 13.04
C LEU A 286 -11.12 -12.72 14.13
N ALA A 287 -10.88 -13.69 15.00
CA ALA A 287 -11.77 -14.00 16.12
C ALA A 287 -11.93 -12.83 17.09
N VAL A 288 -10.84 -12.11 17.40
CA VAL A 288 -10.89 -10.90 18.24
C VAL A 288 -11.68 -9.79 17.56
N LEU A 289 -11.39 -9.52 16.28
CA LEU A 289 -12.12 -8.53 15.50
C LEU A 289 -13.60 -8.86 15.39
N GLU A 290 -13.96 -10.13 15.19
CA GLU A 290 -15.33 -10.62 15.16
C GLU A 290 -16.04 -10.49 16.50
N ALA A 291 -15.35 -10.76 17.62
CA ALA A 291 -15.87 -10.56 18.96
C ALA A 291 -16.15 -9.09 19.23
N PHE A 292 -15.26 -8.18 18.81
CA PHE A 292 -15.43 -6.74 18.94
C PHE A 292 -16.68 -6.23 18.22
N VAL A 293 -16.82 -6.53 16.92
CA VAL A 293 -17.97 -6.07 16.16
C VAL A 293 -19.28 -6.72 16.64
N ALA A 294 -19.21 -7.89 17.28
CA ALA A 294 -20.36 -8.58 17.86
C ALA A 294 -20.67 -8.15 19.30
N GLY A 295 -19.82 -7.34 19.95
CA GLY A 295 -19.98 -6.96 21.36
C GLY A 295 -19.93 -8.17 22.30
N ARG A 296 -18.99 -9.09 22.08
CA ARG A 296 -18.84 -10.33 22.86
C ARG A 296 -17.47 -10.42 23.52
N GLY A 297 -17.36 -11.30 24.51
CA GLY A 297 -16.11 -11.51 25.24
C GLY A 297 -15.70 -10.24 25.99
N ALA A 298 -14.46 -9.80 25.76
CA ALA A 298 -13.91 -8.56 26.32
C ALA A 298 -14.68 -7.28 25.91
N PHE A 299 -15.51 -7.36 24.86
CA PHE A 299 -16.29 -6.24 24.32
C PHE A 299 -17.79 -6.34 24.66
N GLY A 300 -18.18 -7.30 25.50
CA GLY A 300 -19.55 -7.41 25.98
C GLY A 300 -19.84 -6.43 27.10
N ALA A 301 -21.07 -5.92 27.17
CA ALA A 301 -21.53 -5.18 28.33
C ALA A 301 -21.33 -6.02 29.60
N ALA A 302 -20.73 -5.42 30.63
CA ALA A 302 -20.56 -6.08 31.93
C ALA A 302 -21.90 -6.65 32.39
N ARG A 303 -21.94 -7.97 32.63
CA ARG A 303 -23.13 -8.60 33.20
C ARG A 303 -23.36 -7.94 34.56
N PRO A 304 -24.54 -7.35 34.84
CA PRO A 304 -24.80 -6.81 36.16
C PRO A 304 -24.63 -7.93 37.18
N ASP A 305 -23.86 -7.64 38.23
CA ASP A 305 -23.58 -8.57 39.31
C ASP A 305 -24.92 -8.89 39.98
N ARG A 306 -25.49 -10.07 39.69
CA ARG A 306 -26.78 -10.44 40.25
C ARG A 306 -26.57 -10.82 41.72
N PRO A 307 -27.33 -10.25 42.66
CA PRO A 307 -27.21 -10.61 44.06
C PRO A 307 -27.43 -12.11 44.25
N ALA A 308 -26.61 -12.70 45.13
CA ALA A 308 -26.73 -14.12 45.47
C ALA A 308 -28.15 -14.42 46.01
N PRO A 309 -28.72 -15.59 45.69
CA PRO A 309 -30.01 -15.98 46.27
C PRO A 309 -29.90 -16.07 47.79
N LEU A 310 -30.92 -15.61 48.51
CA LEU A 310 -31.02 -15.83 49.96
C LEU A 310 -31.36 -17.29 50.18
N VAL A 311 -30.57 -18.00 50.98
CA VAL A 311 -30.77 -19.42 51.29
C VAL A 311 -30.93 -19.60 52.80
N ALA A 312 -31.90 -20.40 53.20
CA ALA A 312 -32.09 -20.83 54.59
C ALA A 312 -32.45 -22.32 54.62
N ASP A 313 -31.88 -23.04 55.57
CA ASP A 313 -32.17 -24.46 55.80
C ASP A 313 -32.84 -24.64 57.17
N TRP A 314 -33.85 -25.50 57.25
CA TRP A 314 -34.52 -25.91 58.48
C TRP A 314 -34.65 -27.43 58.54
N GLN A 315 -34.50 -28.00 59.74
CA GLN A 315 -34.69 -29.43 59.98
C GLN A 315 -35.47 -29.64 61.27
N GLY A 316 -36.47 -30.51 61.25
CA GLY A 316 -37.25 -30.85 62.43
C GLY A 316 -38.22 -32.01 62.17
N GLN A 317 -38.45 -32.84 63.19
CA GLN A 317 -39.42 -33.95 63.17
C GLN A 317 -39.33 -34.87 61.93
N GLY A 318 -38.11 -35.13 61.43
CA GLY A 318 -37.88 -36.02 60.28
C GLY A 318 -38.08 -35.36 58.90
N VAL A 319 -38.37 -34.06 58.85
CA VAL A 319 -38.50 -33.28 57.62
C VAL A 319 -37.36 -32.27 57.50
N SER A 320 -36.81 -32.12 56.30
CA SER A 320 -35.87 -31.06 55.94
C SER A 320 -36.53 -30.08 54.99
N ILE A 321 -36.30 -28.78 55.19
CA ILE A 321 -36.79 -27.71 54.33
C ILE A 321 -35.62 -26.84 53.91
N ARG A 322 -35.43 -26.68 52.61
CA ARG A 322 -34.50 -25.70 52.02
C ARG A 322 -35.28 -24.59 51.34
N ALA A 323 -35.06 -23.36 51.79
CA ALA A 323 -35.63 -22.16 51.19
C ALA A 323 -34.59 -21.45 50.32
N SER A 324 -34.98 -21.04 49.13
CA SER A 324 -34.19 -20.19 48.24
C SER A 324 -35.06 -19.05 47.72
N ALA A 325 -34.70 -17.80 48.04
CA ALA A 325 -35.40 -16.61 47.56
C ALA A 325 -34.53 -15.81 46.59
N ARG A 326 -35.10 -15.49 45.42
CA ARG A 326 -34.43 -14.69 44.38
C ARG A 326 -35.46 -13.97 43.52
N ASP A 327 -35.23 -12.69 43.21
CA ASP A 327 -36.03 -11.92 42.26
C ASP A 327 -37.56 -12.00 42.52
N GLY A 328 -37.96 -11.93 43.80
CA GLY A 328 -39.37 -12.04 44.22
C GLY A 328 -39.96 -13.46 44.19
N LYS A 329 -39.15 -14.47 43.85
CA LYS A 329 -39.54 -15.88 43.84
C LYS A 329 -38.94 -16.61 45.04
N LEU A 330 -39.80 -17.20 45.87
CA LEU A 330 -39.41 -18.12 46.94
C LEU A 330 -39.65 -19.56 46.46
N VAL A 331 -38.61 -20.40 46.55
CA VAL A 331 -38.70 -21.85 46.33
C VAL A 331 -38.42 -22.54 47.64
N LEU A 332 -39.35 -23.39 48.08
CA LEU A 332 -39.18 -24.28 49.23
C LEU A 332 -39.07 -25.72 48.71
N THR A 333 -37.98 -26.38 49.04
CA THR A 333 -37.77 -27.82 48.76
C THR A 333 -37.86 -28.57 50.07
N LEU A 334 -38.76 -29.55 50.13
CA LEU A 334 -39.02 -30.35 51.32
C LEU A 334 -38.68 -31.81 51.06
N GLU A 335 -37.93 -32.43 51.96
CA GLU A 335 -37.61 -33.86 51.91
C GLU A 335 -38.09 -34.53 53.21
N GLY A 336 -38.49 -35.81 53.14
CA GLY A 336 -39.02 -36.56 54.29
C GLY A 336 -40.55 -36.57 54.43
N CYS A 337 -41.30 -36.02 53.46
CA CYS A 337 -42.77 -35.97 53.47
C CYS A 337 -43.42 -37.24 52.86
N ALA A 338 -43.05 -38.44 53.30
CA ALA A 338 -43.50 -39.69 52.67
C ALA A 338 -45.01 -39.98 52.85
N ASP A 339 -45.63 -39.49 53.92
CA ASP A 339 -47.03 -39.77 54.29
C ASP A 339 -48.00 -38.61 54.00
N LEU A 340 -47.60 -37.64 53.15
CA LEU A 340 -48.41 -36.45 52.86
C LEU A 340 -49.42 -36.72 51.73
N ASP A 341 -50.71 -36.64 52.05
CA ASP A 341 -51.79 -36.74 51.06
C ASP A 341 -52.16 -35.37 50.46
N GLU A 342 -53.03 -35.36 49.44
CA GLU A 342 -53.43 -34.13 48.74
C GLU A 342 -54.11 -33.12 49.68
N ALA A 343 -54.90 -33.60 50.64
CA ALA A 343 -55.58 -32.76 51.62
C ALA A 343 -54.58 -32.11 52.60
N GLY A 344 -53.61 -32.89 53.09
CA GLY A 344 -52.52 -32.43 53.95
C GLY A 344 -51.60 -31.43 53.24
N LEU A 345 -51.30 -31.64 51.95
CA LEU A 345 -50.52 -30.70 51.15
C LEU A 345 -51.25 -29.36 50.99
N ARG A 346 -52.56 -29.37 50.71
CA ARG A 346 -53.36 -28.14 50.61
C ARG A 346 -53.42 -27.37 51.92
N ALA A 347 -53.69 -28.05 53.04
CA ALA A 347 -53.70 -27.43 54.37
C ALA A 347 -52.33 -26.85 54.75
N MET A 348 -51.23 -27.48 54.31
CA MET A 348 -49.89 -26.93 54.48
C MET A 348 -49.68 -25.65 53.65
N LEU A 349 -50.08 -25.65 52.38
CA LEU A 349 -49.99 -24.47 51.53
C LEU A 349 -50.81 -23.29 52.07
N GLU A 350 -51.99 -23.54 52.63
CA GLU A 350 -52.81 -22.52 53.28
C GLU A 350 -52.13 -21.90 54.50
N ARG A 351 -51.49 -22.71 55.35
CA ARG A 351 -50.72 -22.20 56.50
C ARG A 351 -49.53 -21.36 56.07
N VAL A 352 -48.76 -21.82 55.07
CA VAL A 352 -47.65 -21.05 54.51
C VAL A 352 -48.15 -19.75 53.90
N GLY A 353 -49.21 -19.80 53.10
CA GLY A 353 -49.83 -18.60 52.50
C GLY A 353 -50.31 -17.59 53.53
N SER A 354 -50.94 -18.05 54.62
CA SER A 354 -51.40 -17.18 55.71
C SER A 354 -50.23 -16.51 56.45
N SER A 355 -49.16 -17.26 56.75
CA SER A 355 -47.96 -16.72 57.42
C SER A 355 -47.21 -15.67 56.59
N LEU A 356 -47.30 -15.76 55.26
CA LEU A 356 -46.72 -14.79 54.33
C LEU A 356 -47.55 -13.51 54.17
N GLN A 357 -48.82 -13.49 54.61
CA GLN A 357 -49.67 -12.28 54.62
C GLN A 357 -49.55 -11.48 55.92
N GLU A 358 -49.08 -12.12 57.00
CA GLU A 358 -48.86 -11.49 58.31
C GLU A 358 -47.44 -10.92 58.48
N SER A 359 -46.51 -11.26 57.57
CA SER A 359 -45.13 -10.77 57.50
C SER A 359 -44.99 -9.61 56.53
#